data_AF-A0A937ANW4-F1
#
_entry.id   AF-A0A937ANW4-F1
#
_cell.length_a   1.000
_cell.length_b   1.000
_cell.length_c   1.000
_cell.angle_alpha   90.00
_cell.angle_beta   90.00
_cell.angle_gamma   90.00
#
_symmetry.space_group_name_H-M   'P 1'
#
loop_
_entity.id
_entity.type
_entity.pdbx_description
1 polymer ?
#
loop_
_entity_poly.entity_id
_entity_poly.type
_entity_poly.pdbx_seq_one_letter_code
_entity_poly.pdbx_strand_id
1 'polypeptide(L)'
;MLQILPAISASFIGLLSSLGMIVMLMAGMANAKERQLRQGKRMMLAIAVMEVAALAGAVWLMVEDRPWLASAVGIFPLVAVVVLLIVLVKIEW
;
A
#
# COMPACT_ATOMS: atom_id res chain seq x y z
N MET A 1 -13.50 -11.98 19.12
CA MET A 1 -12.46 -12.74 18.38
C MET A 1 -12.73 -12.85 16.89
N LEU A 2 -13.93 -13.26 16.43
CA LEU A 2 -14.25 -13.41 14.99
C LEU A 2 -14.06 -12.13 14.15
N GLN A 3 -14.20 -10.93 14.72
CA GLN A 3 -14.02 -9.64 14.02
C GLN A 3 -12.56 -9.18 13.88
N ILE A 4 -11.60 -9.82 14.55
CA ILE A 4 -10.18 -9.45 14.45
C ILE A 4 -9.54 -10.11 13.22
N LEU A 5 -9.98 -11.32 12.87
CA LEU A 5 -9.59 -12.05 11.66
C LEU A 5 -9.71 -11.24 10.35
N PRO A 6 -10.85 -10.57 10.07
CA PRO A 6 -10.97 -9.74 8.86
C PRO A 6 -10.02 -8.54 8.87
N ALA A 7 -9.74 -7.93 10.03
CA ALA A 7 -8.82 -6.80 10.13
C ALA A 7 -7.35 -7.21 9.91
N ILE A 8 -6.95 -8.39 10.42
CA ILE A 8 -5.62 -8.96 10.18
C ILE A 8 -5.45 -9.33 8.70
N SER A 9 -6.42 -10.03 8.12
CA SER A 9 -6.36 -10.44 6.71
C SER A 9 -6.39 -9.24 5.76
N ALA A 10 -7.20 -8.21 6.04
CA ALA A 10 -7.19 -6.94 5.34
C ALA A 10 -5.80 -6.29 5.34
N SER A 11 -5.15 -6.20 6.50
CA SER A 11 -3.81 -5.63 6.63
C SER A 11 -2.75 -6.45 5.87
N PHE A 12 -2.87 -7.78 5.87
CA PHE A 12 -2.01 -8.65 5.08
C PHE A 12 -2.16 -8.43 3.57
N ILE A 13 -3.41 -8.28 3.10
CA ILE A 13 -3.69 -8.01 1.69
C ILE A 13 -3.12 -6.63 1.29
N GLY A 14 -3.32 -5.61 2.13
CA GLY A 14 -2.72 -4.29 1.96
C GLY A 14 -1.21 -4.37 1.79
N LEU A 15 -0.54 -5.05 2.73
CA LEU A 15 0.91 -5.22 2.71
C LEU A 15 1.42 -5.97 1.47
N LEU A 16 0.77 -7.08 1.08
CA LEU A 16 1.15 -7.84 -0.10
C LEU A 16 0.97 -7.00 -1.39
N SER A 17 -0.09 -6.19 -1.46
CA SER A 17 -0.33 -5.33 -2.61
C SER A 17 0.69 -4.19 -2.73
N SER A 18 1.03 -3.54 -1.62
CA SER A 18 2.07 -2.50 -1.56
C SER A 18 3.43 -3.05 -1.94
N LEU A 19 3.79 -4.25 -1.44
CA LEU A 19 5.02 -4.94 -1.85
C LEU A 19 5.01 -5.28 -3.35
N GLY A 20 3.90 -5.81 -3.87
CA GLY A 20 3.75 -6.11 -5.29
C GLY A 20 3.97 -4.86 -6.17
N MET A 21 3.42 -3.72 -5.77
CA MET A 21 3.61 -2.46 -6.48
C MET A 21 5.06 -1.98 -6.43
N ILE A 22 5.73 -2.09 -5.27
CA ILE A 22 7.14 -1.74 -5.13
C ILE A 22 7.99 -2.62 -6.06
N VAL A 23 7.74 -3.93 -6.11
CA VAL A 23 8.44 -4.84 -7.02
C VAL A 23 8.21 -4.47 -8.48
N MET A 24 6.97 -4.17 -8.89
CA MET A 24 6.67 -3.70 -10.24
C MET A 24 7.40 -2.38 -10.57
N LEU A 25 7.43 -1.42 -9.64
CA LEU A 25 8.15 -0.16 -9.80
C LEU A 25 9.66 -0.41 -9.95
N MET A 26 10.25 -1.31 -9.15
CA MET A 26 11.66 -1.66 -9.28
C MET A 26 11.96 -2.32 -10.63
N ALA A 27 11.08 -3.21 -11.10
CA ALA A 27 11.21 -3.85 -12.41
C ALA A 27 11.11 -2.84 -13.56
N GLY A 28 10.12 -1.94 -13.54
CA GLY A 28 9.94 -0.90 -14.55
C GLY A 28 11.06 0.14 -14.56
N MET A 29 11.69 0.38 -13.41
CA MET A 29 12.81 1.31 -13.29
C MET A 29 14.16 0.77 -13.75
N ALA A 30 14.32 -0.53 -13.96
CA ALA A 30 15.61 -1.14 -14.31
C ALA A 30 16.20 -0.58 -15.63
N ASN A 31 15.35 -0.07 -16.53
CA ASN A 31 15.74 0.53 -17.81
C ASN A 31 15.48 2.04 -17.91
N ALA A 32 15.14 2.70 -16.80
CA ALA A 32 14.65 4.08 -16.81
C ALA A 32 15.80 5.11 -16.70
N LYS A 33 15.60 6.31 -17.29
CA LYS A 33 16.58 7.41 -17.22
C LYS A 33 16.77 7.89 -15.76
N GLU A 34 17.91 8.51 -15.43
CA GLU A 34 18.23 8.95 -14.04
C GLU A 34 17.12 9.80 -13.36
N ARG A 35 16.40 10.62 -14.14
CA ARG A 35 15.26 11.40 -13.63
C ARG A 35 14.11 10.50 -13.16
N GLN A 36 13.79 9.45 -13.92
CA GLN A 36 12.75 8.48 -13.59
C GLN A 36 13.15 7.61 -12.40
N LEU A 37 14.44 7.26 -12.26
CA LEU A 37 14.95 6.56 -11.08
C LEU A 37 14.74 7.35 -9.79
N ARG A 38 15.00 8.66 -9.81
CA ARG A 38 14.82 9.52 -8.64
C ARG A 38 13.34 9.70 -8.29
N GLN A 39 12.47 9.77 -9.29
CA GLN A 39 11.02 9.84 -9.11
C GLN A 39 10.45 8.53 -8.56
N GLY A 40 10.80 7.38 -9.15
CA GLY A 40 10.31 6.09 -8.68
C GLY A 40 10.83 5.70 -7.30
N LYS A 41 12.06 6.09 -6.92
CA LYS A 41 12.54 6.01 -5.52
C LYS A 41 11.64 6.78 -4.54
N ARG A 42 11.20 8.00 -4.91
CA ARG A 42 10.27 8.78 -4.07
C ARG A 42 8.89 8.11 -4.00
N MET A 43 8.40 7.54 -5.09
CA MET A 43 7.13 6.82 -5.11
C MET A 43 7.16 5.56 -4.23
N MET A 44 8.23 4.75 -4.32
CA MET A 44 8.41 3.59 -3.45
C MET A 44 8.48 3.99 -1.97
N LEU A 45 9.18 5.08 -1.65
CA LEU A 45 9.26 5.57 -0.28
C LEU A 45 7.89 6.10 0.21
N ALA A 46 7.12 6.77 -0.64
CA ALA A 46 5.78 7.22 -0.31
C ALA A 46 4.83 6.04 -0.03
N ILE A 47 4.89 4.98 -0.85
CA ILE A 47 4.11 3.75 -0.63
C ILE A 47 4.51 3.11 0.70
N ALA A 48 5.80 2.99 0.99
CA ALA A 48 6.28 2.42 2.25
C ALA A 48 5.83 3.23 3.48
N VAL A 49 5.93 4.56 3.43
CA VAL A 49 5.48 5.44 4.53
C VAL A 49 3.97 5.32 4.75
N MET A 50 3.19 5.28 3.66
CA MET A 50 1.74 5.11 3.73
C MET A 50 1.36 3.75 4.34
N GLU A 51 2.05 2.68 3.95
CA GLU A 51 1.84 1.33 4.50
C GLU A 51 2.11 1.29 6.01
N VAL A 52 3.23 1.87 6.45
CA VAL A 52 3.58 1.95 7.87
C VAL A 52 2.54 2.75 8.66
N ALA A 53 2.07 3.87 8.12
CA ALA A 53 1.02 4.67 8.75
C ALA A 53 -0.32 3.92 8.83
N ALA A 54 -0.69 3.18 7.78
CA ALA A 54 -1.91 2.38 7.75
C ALA A 54 -1.83 1.22 8.76
N LEU A 55 -0.71 0.51 8.85
CA LEU A 55 -0.48 -0.54 9.84
C LEU A 55 -0.55 0.00 11.27
N ALA A 56 0.12 1.12 11.54
CA ALA A 56 0.07 1.76 12.86
C ALA A 56 -1.36 2.17 13.24
N GLY A 57 -2.12 2.73 12.28
CA GLY A 57 -3.53 3.07 12.48
C GLY A 57 -4.42 1.86 12.70
N ALA A 58 -4.21 0.77 11.94
CA ALA A 58 -4.96 -0.48 12.11
C ALA A 58 -4.70 -1.12 13.48
N VAL A 59 -3.44 -1.15 13.94
CA VAL A 59 -3.09 -1.64 15.28
C VAL A 59 -3.72 -0.78 16.37
N TRP A 60 -3.67 0.55 16.25
CA TRP A 60 -4.31 1.46 17.19
C TRP A 60 -5.82 1.21 17.31
N LEU A 61 -6.51 1.06 16.16
CA LEU A 61 -7.95 0.80 16.12
C LEU A 61 -8.34 -0.59 16.64
N MET A 62 -7.45 -1.58 16.53
CA MET A 62 -7.64 -2.88 17.18
C MET A 62 -7.54 -2.76 18.70
N VAL A 63 -6.65 -1.91 19.22
CA VAL A 63 -6.51 -1.66 20.67
C VAL A 63 -7.73 -0.93 21.25
N GLU A 64 -8.37 -0.06 20.47
CA GLU A 64 -9.62 0.63 20.88
C GLU A 64 -10.89 -0.23 20.72
N ASP A 65 -10.77 -1.54 20.46
CA ASP A 65 -11.91 -2.45 20.19
C ASP A 65 -12.81 -1.98 19.02
N ARG A 66 -12.23 -1.31 18.01
CA ARG A 66 -12.91 -0.86 16.77
C ARG A 66 -12.43 -1.64 15.54
N PRO A 67 -12.65 -2.98 15.47
CA PRO A 67 -12.10 -3.84 14.42
C PRO A 67 -12.66 -3.56 13.03
N TRP A 68 -13.86 -2.97 12.93
CA TRP A 68 -14.47 -2.57 11.67
C TRP A 68 -13.70 -1.43 11.00
N LEU A 69 -13.28 -0.42 11.77
CA LEU A 69 -12.42 0.67 11.30
C LEU A 69 -11.01 0.15 11.00
N ALA A 70 -10.48 -0.75 11.83
CA ALA A 70 -9.18 -1.36 11.58
C ALA A 70 -9.14 -2.10 10.23
N SER A 71 -10.21 -2.80 9.87
CA SER A 71 -10.35 -3.44 8.56
C SER A 71 -10.35 -2.42 7.41
N ALA A 72 -11.09 -1.31 7.56
CA ALA A 72 -11.12 -0.26 6.54
C ALA A 72 -9.75 0.39 6.34
N VAL A 73 -9.02 0.67 7.43
CA VAL A 73 -7.66 1.21 7.39
C VAL A 73 -6.67 0.21 6.79
N GLY A 74 -6.79 -1.08 7.10
CA GLY A 74 -5.95 -2.14 6.51
C GLY A 74 -6.15 -2.33 5.01
N ILE A 75 -7.33 -2.03 4.47
CA ILE A 75 -7.62 -2.08 3.02
C ILE A 75 -7.17 -0.79 2.30
N PHE A 76 -6.97 0.32 3.01
CA PHE A 76 -6.62 1.60 2.42
C PHE A 76 -5.38 1.55 1.50
N PRO A 77 -4.26 0.88 1.86
CA PRO A 77 -3.09 0.78 1.00
C PRO A 77 -3.39 0.07 -0.32
N LEU A 78 -4.22 -0.98 -0.30
CA LEU A 78 -4.65 -1.68 -1.52
C LEU A 78 -5.36 -0.71 -2.47
N VAL A 79 -6.29 0.09 -1.97
CA VAL A 79 -7.02 1.07 -2.77
C VAL A 79 -6.07 2.10 -3.37
N ALA A 80 -5.13 2.62 -2.56
CA ALA A 80 -4.14 3.58 -3.02
C ALA A 80 -3.22 3.00 -4.10
N VAL A 81 -2.79 1.74 -3.95
CA VAL A 81 -2.00 1.00 -4.94
C VAL A 81 -2.80 0.83 -6.24
N VAL A 82 -4.07 0.41 -6.17
CA VAL A 82 -4.93 0.25 -7.35
C VAL A 82 -5.10 1.58 -8.09
N VAL A 83 -5.34 2.67 -7.36
CA VAL A 83 -5.44 4.02 -7.95
C VAL A 83 -4.14 4.42 -8.62
N LEU A 84 -3.00 4.21 -7.96
CA LEU A 84 -1.67 4.46 -8.53
C LEU A 84 -1.46 3.66 -9.82
N LEU A 85 -1.86 2.39 -9.84
CA LEU A 85 -1.74 1.50 -10.98
C LEU A 85 -2.60 1.99 -12.16
N ILE A 86 -3.85 2.39 -11.91
CA ILE A 86 -4.74 2.98 -12.93
C ILE A 86 -4.14 4.25 -13.51
N VAL A 87 -3.60 5.13 -12.65
CA VAL A 87 -2.94 6.37 -13.08
C VAL A 87 -1.71 6.07 -13.92
N LEU A 88 -0.88 5.12 -13.51
CA LEU A 88 0.33 4.73 -14.25
C LEU A 88 -0.02 4.18 -15.63
N VAL A 89 -0.98 3.26 -15.71
CA VAL A 89 -1.45 2.67 -16.98
C VAL A 89 -1.99 3.75 -17.90
N LYS A 90 -2.74 4.74 -17.39
CA LYS A 90 -3.25 5.86 -18.19
C LYS A 90 -2.18 6.85 -18.66
N ILE A 91 -1.01 6.88 -18.04
CA ILE A 91 0.09 7.77 -18.43
C ILE A 91 1.00 7.08 -19.47
N GLU A 92 1.13 5.75 -19.39
CA GLU A 92 1.95 4.95 -20.32
C GLU A 92 1.23 4.63 -21.66
N TRP A 93 -0.10 4.72 -21.70
CA TRP A 93 -0.92 4.62 -22.93
C TRP A 93 -1.36 6.00 -23.43
#